data_AF-A0A0D9Z7V7-F1
#
_entry.id   AF-A0A0D9Z7V7-F1
#
_cell.length_a   1.000
_cell.length_b   1.000
_cell.length_c   1.000
_cell.angle_alpha   90.00
_cell.angle_beta   90.00
_cell.angle_gamma   90.00
#
_symmetry.space_group_name_H-M   'P 1'
#
loop_
_entity.id
_entity.type
_entity.pdbx_description
1 polymer ?
#
loop_
_entity_poly.entity_id
_entity_poly.type
_entity_poly.pdbx_seq_one_letter_code
_entity_poly.pdbx_strand_id
1 'polypeptide(L)' 'MAAHTIKLAVAVTCTLLLAAACSGLEVGYYKKSCPRVETIVREEVKKFVYKNAGIGAGLIRLLFHDCFVEFW' A
#
# COMPACT_ATOMS: atom_id res chain seq x y z
N MET A 1 -11.13 -12.83 -36.40
CA MET A 1 -12.03 -11.90 -35.69
C MET A 1 -12.30 -12.36 -34.25
N ALA A 2 -12.82 -13.56 -34.02
CA ALA A 2 -13.09 -14.11 -32.68
C ALA A 2 -11.85 -14.13 -31.74
N ALA A 3 -10.66 -14.46 -32.26
CA ALA A 3 -9.43 -14.48 -31.45
C ALA A 3 -9.01 -13.08 -30.95
N HIS A 4 -9.34 -12.01 -31.69
CA HIS A 4 -9.04 -10.64 -31.29
C HIS A 4 -10.06 -10.13 -30.28
N THR A 5 -11.34 -10.48 -30.44
CA THR A 5 -12.39 -10.12 -29.48
C THR A 5 -12.19 -10.82 -28.14
N ILE A 6 -11.73 -12.08 -28.13
CA ILE A 6 -11.38 -12.82 -26.90
C ILE A 6 -10.20 -12.17 -26.19
N LYS A 7 -9.10 -11.85 -26.91
CA LYS A 7 -7.94 -11.16 -26.32
C LYS A 7 -8.31 -9.82 -25.71
N LEU A 8 -9.15 -9.04 -26.40
CA LEU A 8 -9.63 -7.75 -25.92
C LEU A 8 -10.51 -7.91 -24.67
N ALA A 9 -11.41 -8.89 -24.66
CA ALA A 9 -12.27 -9.16 -23.50
C ALA A 9 -11.46 -9.58 -22.26
N VAL A 10 -10.43 -10.42 -22.44
CA VAL A 10 -9.50 -10.82 -21.36
C VAL A 10 -8.71 -9.63 -20.83
N ALA A 11 -8.20 -8.76 -21.72
CA ALA A 11 -7.49 -7.56 -21.31
C ALA A 11 -8.38 -6.60 -20.50
N VAL A 12 -9.63 -6.38 -20.95
CA VAL A 12 -10.59 -5.50 -20.27
C VAL A 12 -11.04 -6.07 -18.91
N THR A 13 -11.28 -7.38 -18.83
CA THR A 13 -11.62 -8.00 -17.53
C THR A 13 -10.42 -7.98 -16.57
N CYS A 14 -9.20 -8.17 -17.05
CA CYS A 14 -8.00 -8.09 -16.24
C CYS A 14 -7.75 -6.67 -15.70
N THR A 15 -7.91 -5.62 -16.51
CA THR A 15 -7.75 -4.23 -16.06
C THR A 15 -8.83 -3.83 -15.05
N LEU A 16 -10.08 -4.28 -15.22
CA LEU A 16 -11.16 -4.01 -14.26
C LEU A 16 -10.93 -4.70 -12.91
N LEU A 17 -10.41 -5.93 -12.91
CA LEU A 17 -10.06 -6.65 -11.68
C LEU A 17 -8.90 -5.97 -10.92
N LEU A 18 -7.88 -5.50 -11.65
CA LEU A 18 -6.77 -4.75 -11.06
C LEU A 18 -7.22 -3.42 -10.45
N ALA A 19 -8.16 -2.73 -11.10
CA ALA A 19 -8.72 -1.48 -10.57
C ALA A 19 -9.55 -1.69 -9.29
N ALA A 20 -10.28 -2.81 -9.19
CA ALA A 20 -11.08 -3.14 -8.02
C ALA A 20 -10.22 -3.53 -6.79
N ALA A 21 -9.03 -4.10 -7.00
CA ALA A 21 -8.14 -4.52 -5.93
C ALA A 21 -7.51 -3.36 -5.12
N CYS A 22 -7.60 -2.12 -5.62
CA CYS A 22 -7.03 -0.93 -4.97
C CYS A 22 -8.13 0.12 -4.68
N SER A 23 -9.35 -0.30 -4.32
CA SER A 23 -10.40 0.64 -3.99
C SER A 23 -10.21 1.22 -2.58
N GLY A 24 -10.04 2.55 -2.48
CA GLY A 24 -10.09 3.28 -1.20
C GLY A 24 -8.76 3.84 -0.68
N LEU A 25 -7.63 3.59 -1.35
CA LEU A 25 -6.34 4.20 -1.00
C LEU A 25 -6.03 5.37 -1.94
N GLU A 26 -5.54 6.48 -1.38
CA GLU A 26 -5.12 7.67 -2.11
C GLU A 26 -3.84 8.25 -1.52
N VAL A 27 -2.89 8.64 -2.37
CA VAL A 27 -1.68 9.34 -1.94
C VAL A 27 -2.03 10.74 -1.41
N GLY A 28 -1.74 10.97 -0.14
CA GLY A 28 -2.12 12.18 0.56
C GLY A 28 -3.59 12.19 1.00
N TYR A 29 -4.18 11.04 1.29
CA TYR A 29 -5.53 10.91 1.87
C TYR A 29 -5.79 11.91 3.03
N TYR A 30 -4.78 12.14 3.88
CA TYR A 30 -4.87 13.04 5.03
C TYR A 30 -4.61 14.52 4.72
N LYS A 31 -4.44 14.94 3.45
CA LYS A 31 -4.13 16.34 3.09
C LYS A 31 -5.08 17.37 3.71
N LYS A 32 -6.36 17.04 3.86
CA LYS A 32 -7.39 17.96 4.42
C LYS A 32 -7.49 17.91 5.94
N SER A 33 -7.34 16.73 6.53
CA SER A 33 -7.55 16.51 7.98
C SER A 33 -6.26 16.66 8.79
N CYS A 34 -5.13 16.17 8.27
CA CYS A 34 -3.81 16.28 8.89
C CYS A 34 -2.70 16.32 7.82
N PRO A 35 -2.45 17.50 7.21
CA PRO A 35 -1.49 17.63 6.10
C PRO A 35 -0.04 17.30 6.47
N ARG A 36 0.28 17.28 7.77
CA ARG A 36 1.63 17.01 8.27
C ARG A 36 1.86 15.56 8.70
N VAL A 37 0.86 14.68 8.60
CA VAL A 37 0.94 13.32 9.16
C VAL A 37 2.14 12.54 8.63
N GLU A 38 2.37 12.56 7.32
CA GLU A 38 3.48 11.83 6.69
C GLU A 38 4.85 12.35 7.18
N THR A 39 4.98 13.67 7.34
CA THR A 39 6.20 14.29 7.89
C THR A 39 6.41 13.95 9.36
N ILE A 40 5.35 14.03 10.18
CA ILE A 40 5.41 13.71 11.61
C ILE A 40 5.86 12.27 11.82
N VAL A 41 5.23 11.32 11.12
CA VAL A 41 5.58 9.90 11.20
C VAL A 41 7.02 9.67 10.75
N ARG A 42 7.44 10.27 9.62
CA ARG A 42 8.81 10.14 9.11
C ARG A 42 9.85 10.61 10.10
N GLU A 43 9.67 11.79 10.69
CA GLU A 43 10.67 12.38 11.60
C GLU A 43 10.78 11.58 12.90
N GLU A 44 9.65 11.12 13.47
CA GLU A 44 9.72 10.32 14.71
C GLU A 44 10.32 8.93 14.46
N VAL A 45 9.92 8.25 13.38
CA VAL A 45 10.54 6.97 12.99
C VAL A 45 12.04 7.14 12.77
N LYS A 46 12.46 8.18 12.04
CA LYS A 46 13.86 8.50 11.78
C LYS A 46 14.65 8.65 13.07
N LYS A 47 14.13 9.44 14.04
CA LYS A 47 14.76 9.65 15.35
C LYS A 47 14.99 8.34 16.11
N PHE A 48 14.05 7.39 16.06
CA PHE A 48 14.21 6.09 16.71
C PHE A 48 15.14 5.15 15.95
N VAL A 49 15.08 5.14 14.61
CA VAL A 49 15.98 4.34 13.76
C VAL A 49 17.43 4.77 13.94
N TYR A 50 17.70 6.08 14.08
CA TYR A 50 19.06 6.57 14.38
C TYR A 50 19.60 6.07 15.71
N LYS A 51 18.73 5.86 16.71
CA LYS A 51 19.12 5.32 18.01
C LYS A 51 19.31 3.80 17.96
N ASN A 52 18.48 3.11 17.19
CA ASN A 52 18.53 1.67 17.02
C ASN A 52 18.00 1.27 15.63
N ALA A 53 18.91 0.83 14.76
CA ALA A 53 18.57 0.42 13.40
C ALA A 53 17.57 -0.76 13.35
N GLY A 54 17.53 -1.59 14.39
CA GLY A 54 16.57 -2.71 14.50
C GLY A 54 15.11 -2.27 14.55
N ILE A 55 14.81 -1.02 14.95
CA ILE A 55 13.44 -0.49 14.96
C ILE A 55 12.87 -0.40 13.54
N GLY A 56 13.68 -0.03 12.54
CA GLY A 56 13.23 0.03 11.15
C GLY A 56 12.80 -1.34 10.62
N ALA A 57 13.64 -2.36 10.86
CA ALA A 57 13.32 -3.74 10.51
C ALA A 57 12.09 -4.26 11.29
N GLY A 58 11.97 -3.91 12.57
CA GLY A 58 10.85 -4.28 13.42
C GLY A 58 9.50 -3.70 12.95
N LEU A 59 9.47 -2.42 12.56
CA LEU A 59 8.25 -1.78 12.03
C LEU A 59 7.77 -2.42 10.73
N ILE A 60 8.70 -2.74 9.82
CA ILE A 60 8.37 -3.45 8.58
C ILE A 60 7.82 -4.85 8.90
N ARG A 61 8.48 -5.59 9.80
CA ARG A 61 7.99 -6.91 10.23
C ARG A 61 6.61 -6.82 10.86
N LEU A 62 6.34 -5.81 11.69
CA LEU A 62 5.03 -5.61 12.31
C LEU A 62 3.95 -5.36 11.26
N LEU A 63 4.21 -4.52 10.25
CA LEU A 63 3.30 -4.30 9.13
C LEU A 63 2.98 -5.61 8.40
N PHE A 64 3.99 -6.43 8.10
CA PHE A 64 3.77 -7.74 7.49
C PHE A 64 2.94 -8.66 8.41
N HIS A 65 3.23 -8.67 9.71
CA HIS A 65 2.50 -9.49 10.66
C HIS A 65 1.03 -9.08 10.77
N ASP A 66 0.73 -7.78 10.83
CA ASP A 66 -0.65 -7.28 10.91
C ASP A 66 -1.45 -7.58 9.63
N CYS A 67 -0.82 -7.49 8.45
CA CYS A 67 -1.52 -7.72 7.19
C CYS A 67 -1.69 -9.20 6.80
N PHE A 68 -0.80 -10.09 7.25
CA PHE A 68 -0.78 -11.49 6.79
C PHE A 68 -1.31 -12.50 7.82
N VAL A 69 -1.64 -12.09 9.05
CA VAL A 69 -2.19 -13.00 10.08
C VAL A 69 -3.57 -13.55 9.73
N GLU A 70 -4.39 -12.82 8.96
CA GLU A 70 -5.71 -13.31 8.50
C GLU A 70 -5.65 -14.17 7.24
N PHE A 71 -4.47 -14.32 6.63
CA PHE A 71 -4.24 -15.09 5.40
C PHE A 71 -3.48 -16.41 5.65
N TRP A 72 -3.48 -16.90 6.90
CA TRP A 72 -2.96 -18.20 7.29
C TRP A 72 -4.03 -19.07 7.95
#